data_AF-A0AAD8H895-F1
#
_entry.id   AF-A0AAD8H895-F1
#
_cell.length_a   1.000
_cell.length_b   1.000
_cell.length_c   1.000
_cell.angle_alpha   90.00
_cell.angle_beta   90.00
_cell.angle_gamma   90.00
#
_symmetry.space_group_name_H-M   'P 1'
#
loop_
_entity.id
_entity.type
_entity.pdbx_description
1 polymer ?
#
loop_
_entity_poly.entity_id
_entity_poly.type
_entity_poly.pdbx_seq_one_letter_code
_entity_poly.pdbx_strand_id
1 'polypeptide(L)'
;MSSDRSWMSRRYDGRGGLSDEYKRGVDNFVEFAQRIKDTDGNILCPCTQCKNSAWRTEDELKVHLYRFGIIESYTRWEYHGEKSNWHDHYSMRTNQDDEDDVNVSENEEENATDNENEEETAANNENEEENAANNQNADSSTDEFGESDEDSS
;
A
#
# COMPACT_ATOMS: atom_id res chain seq x y z
N MET A 1 -8.79 5.56 -16.49
CA MET A 1 -7.66 4.72 -16.93
C MET A 1 -8.18 3.31 -17.06
N SER A 2 -8.08 2.68 -18.24
CA SER A 2 -8.64 1.35 -18.49
C SER A 2 -8.16 0.35 -17.44
N SER A 3 -9.11 -0.30 -16.77
CA SER A 3 -8.90 -1.40 -15.83
C SER A 3 -8.40 -2.68 -16.50
N ASP A 4 -7.75 -2.57 -17.67
CA ASP A 4 -7.28 -3.73 -18.41
C ASP A 4 -6.03 -4.28 -17.72
N ARG A 5 -6.23 -5.43 -17.07
CA ARG A 5 -5.20 -6.20 -16.39
C ARG A 5 -4.82 -7.47 -17.15
N SER A 6 -5.34 -7.65 -18.37
CA SER A 6 -5.05 -8.82 -19.18
C SER A 6 -3.57 -8.99 -19.51
N TRP A 7 -2.80 -7.89 -19.50
CA TRP A 7 -1.35 -7.90 -19.65
C TRP A 7 -0.66 -8.75 -18.57
N MET A 8 -1.22 -8.85 -17.36
CA MET A 8 -0.59 -9.57 -16.24
C MET A 8 -0.39 -11.06 -16.55
N SER A 9 -1.32 -11.67 -17.29
CA SER A 9 -1.24 -13.08 -17.71
C SER A 9 -0.48 -13.27 -19.03
N ARG A 10 -0.24 -12.19 -19.80
CA ARG A 10 0.45 -12.25 -21.11
C ARG A 10 1.95 -12.06 -20.98
N ARG A 11 2.59 -12.74 -20.02
CA ARG A 11 4.00 -12.51 -19.68
C ARG A 11 4.99 -12.83 -20.81
N TYR A 12 4.74 -13.91 -21.54
CA TYR A 12 5.65 -14.40 -22.58
C TYR A 12 5.09 -14.18 -23.99
N ASP A 13 5.97 -13.89 -24.94
CA ASP A 13 5.66 -13.90 -26.36
C ASP A 13 5.74 -15.32 -26.95
N GLY A 14 5.37 -15.46 -28.22
CA GLY A 14 5.44 -16.75 -28.93
C GLY A 14 6.85 -17.30 -29.13
N ARG A 15 7.90 -16.58 -28.71
CA ARG A 15 9.31 -16.99 -28.79
C ARG A 15 9.91 -17.26 -27.41
N GLY A 16 9.11 -17.20 -26.34
CA GLY A 16 9.56 -17.41 -24.95
C GLY A 16 10.25 -16.20 -24.33
N GLY A 17 10.30 -15.05 -25.00
CA GLY A 17 10.75 -13.78 -24.45
C GLY A 17 9.64 -13.08 -23.67
N LEU A 18 9.98 -12.04 -22.91
CA LEU A 18 8.95 -11.19 -22.29
C LEU A 18 8.17 -10.44 -23.37
N SER A 19 6.84 -10.52 -23.32
CA SER A 19 5.99 -9.80 -24.25
C SER A 19 6.07 -8.29 -24.01
N ASP A 20 5.91 -7.51 -25.08
CA ASP A 20 5.93 -6.05 -24.97
C ASP A 20 4.69 -5.51 -24.23
N GLU A 21 3.59 -6.26 -24.25
CA GLU A 21 2.42 -5.94 -23.46
C GLU A 21 2.69 -6.07 -21.96
N TYR A 22 3.38 -7.14 -21.56
CA TYR A 22 3.77 -7.35 -20.18
C TYR A 22 4.73 -6.26 -19.69
N LYS A 23 5.76 -5.93 -20.50
CA LYS A 23 6.73 -4.86 -20.14
C LYS A 23 6.03 -3.53 -19.91
N ARG A 24 5.17 -3.12 -20.86
CA ARG A 24 4.41 -1.87 -20.76
C ARG A 24 3.46 -1.87 -19.56
N GLY A 25 2.82 -3.02 -19.29
CA GLY A 25 1.99 -3.20 -18.12
C GLY A 25 2.76 -3.05 -16.82
N VAL A 26 3.97 -3.63 -16.72
CA VAL A 26 4.87 -3.46 -15.58
C VAL A 26 5.27 -2.00 -15.41
N ASP A 27 5.65 -1.31 -16.48
CA ASP A 27 6.06 0.10 -16.39
C ASP A 27 4.91 0.98 -15.88
N ASN A 28 3.70 0.79 -16.43
CA ASN A 28 2.50 1.48 -15.96
C ASN A 28 2.16 1.15 -14.50
N PHE A 29 2.34 -0.13 -14.09
CA PHE A 29 2.11 -0.54 -12.71
C PHE A 29 3.11 0.14 -11.77
N VAL A 30 4.40 0.18 -12.13
CA VAL A 30 5.43 0.81 -11.30
C VAL A 30 5.16 2.30 -11.15
N GLU A 31 4.86 3.01 -12.25
CA GLU A 31 4.47 4.42 -12.20
C GLU A 31 3.24 4.62 -11.30
N PHE A 32 2.26 3.71 -11.38
CA PHE A 32 1.09 3.76 -10.52
C PHE A 32 1.45 3.56 -9.03
N ALA A 33 2.32 2.59 -8.77
CA ALA A 33 2.72 2.14 -7.45
C ALA A 33 3.58 3.15 -6.68
N GLN A 34 4.24 4.09 -7.39
CA GLN A 34 4.97 5.19 -6.75
C GLN A 34 4.11 6.07 -5.83
N ARG A 35 2.77 5.98 -5.90
CA ARG A 35 1.86 6.69 -4.99
C ARG A 35 1.94 6.20 -3.54
N ILE A 36 2.29 4.94 -3.32
CA ILE A 36 2.40 4.33 -2.00
C ILE A 36 3.82 3.79 -1.86
N LYS A 37 4.61 4.43 -0.99
CA LYS A 37 6.00 4.07 -0.71
C LYS A 37 6.25 4.05 0.80
N ASP A 38 7.26 3.31 1.24
CA ASP A 38 7.76 3.39 2.61
C ASP A 38 8.61 4.67 2.83
N THR A 39 9.17 4.80 4.03
CA THR A 39 10.03 5.93 4.40
C THR A 39 11.29 6.05 3.56
N ASP A 40 11.74 4.93 3.00
CA ASP A 40 12.98 4.83 2.20
C ASP A 40 12.69 4.94 0.70
N GLY A 41 11.43 5.13 0.30
CA GLY A 41 11.01 5.24 -1.10
C GLY A 41 10.87 3.89 -1.82
N ASN A 42 10.80 2.78 -1.09
CA ASN A 42 10.54 1.47 -1.65
C ASN A 42 9.05 1.24 -1.88
N ILE A 43 8.73 0.30 -2.77
CA ILE A 43 7.40 -0.10 -3.19
C ILE A 43 7.17 -1.58 -2.82
N LEU A 44 5.96 -1.93 -2.39
CA LEU A 44 5.59 -3.33 -2.14
C LEU A 44 5.66 -4.17 -3.42
N CYS A 45 6.26 -5.35 -3.34
CA CYS A 45 6.46 -6.20 -4.51
C CYS A 45 5.31 -7.20 -4.70
N PRO A 46 4.47 -7.09 -5.76
CA PRO A 46 3.37 -8.02 -6.04
C PRO A 46 3.84 -9.25 -6.83
N CYS A 47 5.15 -9.53 -6.90
CA CYS A 47 5.63 -10.66 -7.66
C CYS A 47 5.22 -11.98 -6.99
N THR A 48 5.19 -13.08 -7.75
CA THR A 48 4.77 -14.41 -7.25
C THR A 48 5.57 -14.93 -6.06
N GLN A 49 6.81 -14.46 -5.88
CA GLN A 49 7.65 -14.78 -4.72
C GLN A 49 7.34 -13.90 -3.50
N CYS A 50 7.21 -12.59 -3.71
CA CYS A 50 7.05 -11.63 -2.62
C CYS A 50 5.61 -11.48 -2.14
N LYS A 51 4.60 -11.66 -2.99
CA LYS A 51 3.18 -11.64 -2.59
C LYS A 51 2.73 -10.41 -1.81
N ASN A 52 3.17 -9.23 -2.24
CA ASN A 52 2.89 -7.94 -1.56
C ASN A 52 3.41 -7.88 -0.11
N SER A 53 4.46 -8.63 0.24
CA SER A 53 5.01 -8.65 1.61
C SER A 53 6.42 -8.08 1.75
N ALA A 54 7.10 -7.79 0.64
CA ALA A 54 8.46 -7.26 0.65
C ALA A 54 8.53 -5.91 -0.06
N TRP A 55 9.16 -4.94 0.59
CA TRP A 55 9.50 -3.64 0.04
C TRP A 55 10.73 -3.74 -0.85
N ARG A 56 10.71 -3.08 -2.01
CA ARG A 56 11.76 -3.09 -3.02
C ARG A 56 11.94 -1.72 -3.64
N THR A 57 13.18 -1.39 -4.01
CA THR A 57 13.42 -0.22 -4.87
C THR A 57 12.70 -0.40 -6.21
N GLU A 58 12.53 0.69 -6.95
CA GLU A 58 11.90 0.63 -8.28
C GLU A 58 12.61 -0.36 -9.22
N ASP A 59 13.94 -0.35 -9.24
CA ASP A 59 14.74 -1.22 -10.10
C ASP A 59 14.60 -2.69 -9.68
N GLU A 60 14.69 -2.98 -8.38
CA GLU A 60 14.50 -4.33 -7.86
C GLU A 60 13.07 -4.85 -8.14
N LEU A 61 12.07 -3.98 -8.01
CA LEU A 61 10.68 -4.29 -8.31
C LEU A 61 10.54 -4.70 -9.79
N LYS A 62 11.07 -3.92 -10.74
CA LYS A 62 11.03 -4.27 -12.17
C LYS A 62 11.72 -5.60 -12.44
N VAL A 63 12.91 -5.83 -11.87
CA VAL A 63 13.63 -7.11 -12.00
C VAL A 63 12.78 -8.28 -11.47
N HIS A 64 12.14 -8.12 -10.32
CA HIS A 64 11.29 -9.14 -9.73
C HIS A 64 10.06 -9.45 -10.60
N LEU A 65 9.40 -8.43 -11.14
CA LEU A 65 8.24 -8.60 -12.02
C LEU A 65 8.64 -9.28 -13.33
N TYR A 66 9.77 -8.89 -13.92
CA TYR A 66 10.29 -9.53 -15.12
C TYR A 66 10.75 -10.97 -14.89
N ARG A 67 11.31 -11.30 -13.72
CA ARG A 67 11.83 -12.64 -13.41
C ARG A 67 10.77 -13.61 -12.90
N PHE A 68 9.89 -13.15 -12.02
CA PHE A 68 8.94 -14.01 -11.31
C PHE A 68 7.49 -13.82 -11.74
N GLY A 69 7.19 -12.76 -12.50
CA GLY A 69 5.83 -12.42 -12.85
C GLY A 69 5.09 -11.73 -11.70
N ILE A 70 4.03 -11.01 -12.06
CA ILE A 70 3.06 -10.45 -11.11
C ILE A 70 2.06 -11.54 -10.74
N ILE A 71 1.51 -11.48 -9.53
CA ILE A 71 0.45 -12.41 -9.12
C ILE A 71 -0.83 -12.06 -9.87
N GLU A 72 -1.31 -12.96 -10.71
CA GLU A 72 -2.48 -12.72 -11.56
C GLU A 72 -3.77 -12.48 -10.77
N SER A 73 -3.89 -13.05 -9.56
CA SER A 73 -5.02 -12.77 -8.66
C SER A 73 -4.99 -11.38 -8.05
N TYR A 74 -3.88 -10.64 -8.18
CA TYR A 74 -3.74 -9.26 -7.70
C TYR A 74 -4.34 -8.27 -8.70
N THR A 75 -5.62 -8.44 -9.00
CA THR A 75 -6.37 -7.64 -9.98
C THR A 75 -6.83 -6.29 -9.44
N ARG A 76 -6.73 -6.08 -8.12
CA ARG A 76 -6.96 -4.80 -7.46
C ARG A 76 -5.68 -4.38 -6.76
N TRP A 77 -5.14 -3.23 -7.14
CA TRP A 77 -3.92 -2.67 -6.61
C TRP A 77 -4.18 -1.92 -5.29
N GLU A 78 -4.89 -2.55 -4.36
CA GLU A 78 -5.33 -1.94 -3.10
C GLU A 78 -4.16 -1.54 -2.20
N TYR A 79 -3.13 -2.39 -2.08
CA TYR A 79 -1.84 -2.04 -1.43
C TYR A 79 -1.09 -0.88 -2.11
N HIS A 80 -1.48 -0.49 -3.32
CA HIS A 80 -0.86 0.59 -4.09
C HIS A 80 -1.82 1.77 -4.33
N GLY A 81 -2.94 1.83 -3.60
CA GLY A 81 -3.84 2.98 -3.59
C GLY A 81 -4.98 2.95 -4.62
N GLU A 82 -5.26 1.81 -5.24
CA GLU A 82 -6.47 1.66 -6.06
C GLU A 82 -7.73 1.66 -5.17
N LYS A 83 -8.52 2.72 -5.27
CA LYS A 83 -9.79 2.86 -4.55
C LYS A 83 -10.81 1.85 -5.09
N SER A 84 -11.47 1.10 -4.22
CA SER A 84 -12.65 0.31 -4.60
C SER A 84 -13.80 1.25 -4.93
N ASN A 85 -14.32 1.19 -6.16
CA ASN A 85 -15.59 1.85 -6.46
C ASN A 85 -16.75 0.99 -5.93
N TRP A 86 -16.99 1.06 -4.63
CA TRP A 86 -18.09 0.33 -3.97
C TRP A 86 -19.47 0.90 -4.34
N HIS A 87 -19.52 2.11 -4.91
CA HIS A 87 -20.78 2.84 -5.15
C HIS A 87 -21.51 2.47 -6.45
N ASP A 88 -20.89 1.77 -7.40
CA ASP A 88 -21.53 1.48 -8.70
C ASP A 88 -22.50 0.29 -8.66
N HIS A 89 -22.49 -0.53 -7.59
CA HIS A 89 -23.28 -1.76 -7.53
C HIS A 89 -24.55 -1.70 -6.66
N TYR A 90 -24.75 -0.65 -5.85
CA TYR A 90 -25.93 -0.52 -4.99
C TYR A 90 -26.92 0.59 -5.39
N SER A 91 -26.62 1.37 -6.43
CA SER A 91 -27.53 2.42 -6.89
C SER A 91 -28.53 1.93 -7.94
N MET A 92 -29.22 0.81 -7.67
CA MET A 92 -30.43 0.38 -8.42
C MET A 92 -31.38 -0.43 -7.53
N ARG A 93 -31.99 0.21 -6.53
CA ARG A 93 -33.37 -0.13 -6.08
C ARG A 93 -33.92 0.90 -5.09
N THR A 94 -34.27 2.08 -5.60
CA THR A 94 -35.40 2.84 -5.05
C THR A 94 -36.20 3.32 -6.25
N ASN A 95 -37.05 2.45 -6.77
CA ASN A 95 -38.18 2.93 -7.55
C ASN A 95 -39.28 3.27 -6.55
N GLN A 96 -39.73 4.51 -6.69
CA GLN A 96 -40.90 5.18 -6.15
C GLN A 96 -42.18 4.33 -6.24
N ASP A 97 -43.21 4.83 -5.54
CA ASP A 97 -44.63 4.42 -5.44
C ASP A 97 -44.87 3.78 -4.06
N ASP A 98 -45.46 4.45 -3.07
CA ASP A 98 -46.80 5.06 -3.10
C ASP A 98 -46.91 6.39 -2.31
N GLU A 99 -48.00 7.08 -2.61
CA GLU A 99 -48.45 8.41 -2.22
C GLU A 99 -48.65 8.56 -0.70
N ASP A 100 -48.09 9.62 -0.08
CA ASP A 100 -48.50 10.06 1.25
C ASP A 100 -48.87 11.54 1.22
N ASP A 101 -50.12 11.76 1.61
CA ASP A 101 -50.91 12.98 1.60
C ASP A 101 -50.33 14.06 2.54
N VAL A 102 -50.46 15.31 2.13
CA VAL A 102 -49.95 16.47 2.88
C VAL A 102 -50.90 16.74 4.05
N ASN A 103 -50.38 16.83 5.28
CA ASN A 103 -51.04 17.68 6.27
C ASN A 103 -50.03 18.40 7.17
N VAL A 104 -49.86 19.68 6.89
CA VAL A 104 -49.22 20.66 7.75
C VAL A 104 -50.19 20.97 8.89
N SER A 105 -49.75 20.77 10.13
CA SER A 105 -50.27 21.54 11.25
C SER A 105 -49.10 22.07 12.06
N GLU A 106 -48.91 23.38 11.96
CA GLU A 106 -48.05 24.19 12.80
C GLU A 106 -48.50 24.08 14.27
N ASN A 107 -47.54 23.86 15.15
CA ASN A 107 -47.63 24.22 16.55
C ASN A 107 -46.22 24.51 17.08
N GLU A 108 -45.99 25.80 17.24
CA GLU A 108 -44.91 26.41 18.02
C GLU A 108 -45.02 25.95 19.47
N GLU A 109 -43.91 25.50 20.07
CA GLU A 109 -43.64 25.67 21.50
C GLU A 109 -42.15 25.41 21.79
N GLU A 110 -41.41 26.50 21.65
CA GLU A 110 -40.34 26.96 22.54
C GLU A 110 -40.10 26.12 23.80
N ASN A 111 -38.87 25.61 23.95
CA ASN A 111 -38.21 25.62 25.26
C ASN A 111 -36.68 25.64 25.11
N ALA A 112 -36.11 26.80 25.39
CA ALA A 112 -34.71 26.98 25.68
C ALA A 112 -34.40 26.45 27.08
N THR A 113 -33.29 25.74 27.27
CA THR A 113 -32.44 25.94 28.45
C THR A 113 -31.00 25.56 28.11
N ASP A 114 -30.15 26.58 28.13
CA ASP A 114 -28.71 26.45 28.32
C ASP A 114 -28.41 25.71 29.62
N ASN A 115 -27.35 24.91 29.65
CA ASN A 115 -26.47 24.95 30.81
C ASN A 115 -25.05 24.55 30.44
N GLU A 116 -24.20 25.58 30.38
CA GLU A 116 -22.76 25.52 30.50
C GLU A 116 -22.40 24.94 31.88
N ASN A 117 -21.34 24.15 31.95
CA ASN A 117 -20.48 24.10 33.12
C ASN A 117 -19.11 23.55 32.70
N GLU A 118 -18.20 24.51 32.49
CA GLU A 118 -16.78 24.35 32.76
C GLU A 118 -16.57 24.19 34.28
N GLU A 119 -15.64 23.34 34.73
CA GLU A 119 -14.41 23.78 35.41
C GLU A 119 -13.65 22.58 36.03
N GLU A 120 -12.35 22.81 36.15
CA GLU A 120 -11.19 21.96 36.34
C GLU A 120 -11.12 21.14 37.65
N THR A 121 -10.25 20.14 37.68
CA THR A 121 -9.20 20.07 38.73
C THR A 121 -8.00 19.23 38.29
N ALA A 122 -6.82 19.81 38.49
CA ALA A 122 -5.50 19.22 38.30
C ALA A 122 -5.15 18.16 39.36
N ALA A 123 -4.31 17.19 39.00
CA ALA A 123 -3.11 16.80 39.78
C ALA A 123 -2.35 15.65 39.10
N ASN A 124 -1.03 15.85 39.06
CA ASN A 124 0.01 15.01 38.48
C ASN A 124 0.15 13.65 39.20
N ASN A 125 0.70 12.66 38.50
CA ASN A 125 1.73 11.82 39.09
C ASN A 125 2.74 11.36 38.05
N GLU A 126 3.95 11.87 38.25
CA GLU A 126 5.22 11.51 37.69
C GLU A 126 5.51 10.03 37.94
N ASN A 127 6.04 9.33 36.94
CA ASN A 127 6.90 8.17 37.12
C ASN A 127 7.93 8.19 35.97
N GLU A 128 8.93 9.05 36.14
CA GLU A 128 10.26 8.75 35.64
C GLU A 128 10.82 7.64 36.54
N GLU A 129 11.25 6.52 35.96
CA GLU A 129 12.51 5.95 36.40
C GLU A 129 13.12 5.06 35.31
N GLU A 130 14.37 5.38 35.08
CA GLU A 130 15.32 4.88 34.11
C GLU A 130 15.67 3.42 34.42
N ASN A 131 16.05 2.64 33.40
CA ASN A 131 17.22 1.80 33.61
C ASN A 131 18.07 1.66 32.35
N ALA A 132 19.35 1.72 32.64
CA ALA A 132 20.44 2.13 31.80
C ALA A 132 20.92 1.05 30.83
N ALA A 133 21.55 1.56 29.78
CA ALA A 133 22.74 1.06 29.11
C ALA A 133 23.29 -0.29 29.60
N ASN A 134 23.50 -1.20 28.66
CA ASN A 134 24.86 -1.74 28.55
C ASN A 134 25.29 -1.94 27.10
N ASN A 135 26.37 -1.24 26.78
CA ASN A 135 27.18 -1.30 25.57
C ASN A 135 28.13 -2.52 25.67
N GLN A 136 28.61 -2.96 24.51
CA GLN A 136 29.85 -3.70 24.24
C GLN A 136 29.61 -5.07 23.63
N ASN A 137 29.83 -5.17 22.32
CA ASN A 137 30.94 -5.97 21.82
C ASN A 137 31.42 -5.41 20.49
N ALA A 138 32.60 -4.81 20.54
CA ALA A 138 33.48 -4.67 19.41
C ALA A 138 34.00 -6.07 19.02
N ASP A 139 33.97 -6.40 17.74
CA ASP A 139 35.07 -7.15 17.15
C ASP A 139 35.23 -6.72 15.69
N SER A 140 36.35 -6.05 15.47
CA SER A 140 36.95 -5.74 14.19
C SER A 140 37.86 -6.92 13.85
N SER A 141 37.58 -7.63 12.76
CA SER A 141 38.59 -8.45 12.09
C SER A 141 38.56 -8.15 10.60
N THR A 142 39.39 -7.17 10.25
CA THR A 142 39.99 -7.05 8.93
C THR A 142 41.27 -7.87 9.00
N ASP A 143 41.44 -8.84 8.10
CA ASP A 143 42.76 -9.35 7.76
C ASP A 143 42.75 -9.83 6.30
N GLU A 144 43.65 -9.21 5.56
CA GLU A 144 43.97 -9.43 4.17
C GLU A 144 44.76 -10.74 4.00
N PHE A 145 44.32 -11.59 3.06
CA PHE A 145 45.09 -12.67 2.47
C PHE A 145 44.51 -12.82 1.05
N GLY A 146 45.23 -12.75 -0.06
CA GLY A 146 46.64 -12.60 -0.38
C GLY A 146 46.71 -12.92 -1.88
N GLU A 147 47.27 -12.02 -2.69
CA GLU A 147 47.59 -12.27 -4.10
C GLU A 147 48.46 -13.52 -4.22
N SER A 148 48.04 -14.44 -5.08
CA SER A 148 48.92 -15.48 -5.64
C SER A 148 48.81 -15.41 -7.15
N ASP A 149 49.73 -14.64 -7.73
CA ASP A 149 50.15 -14.79 -9.10
C ASP A 149 50.85 -16.14 -9.23
N GLU A 150 50.24 -17.10 -9.92
CA GLU A 150 50.97 -18.24 -10.46
C GLU A 150 51.36 -17.95 -11.91
N ASP A 151 52.63 -17.61 -12.06
CA ASP A 151 53.41 -17.76 -13.28
C ASP A 151 53.42 -19.23 -13.71
N SER A 152 53.06 -19.50 -14.96
CA SER A 152 53.48 -20.71 -15.66
C SER A 152 53.74 -20.35 -17.12
N SER A 153 54.99 -19.95 -17.37
CA SER A 153 55.92 -20.50 -18.39
C SER A 153 55.33 -21.16 -19.63
#